data_AF-A0A6M0JTR0-F1
#
_entry.id   AF-A0A6M0JTR0-F1
#
_cell.length_a   1.000
_cell.length_b   1.000
_cell.length_c   1.000
_cell.angle_alpha   90.00
_cell.angle_beta   90.00
_cell.angle_gamma   90.00
#
_symmetry.space_group_name_H-M   'P 1'
#
loop_
_entity.id
_entity.type
_entity.pdbx_description
1 polymer ?
#
loop_
_entity_poly.entity_id
_entity_poly.type
_entity_poly.pdbx_seq_one_letter_code
_entity_poly.pdbx_strand_id
1 'polypeptide(L)'
;MTTAPESTLVGRIVDITGGCLVATLFPGEEGYAPSRALGDESLPIGQLGSLVEIRDRAGHVLAEVSRIVEDARVTRTTKDTGSGGPRALTTRERRLELTPLGEINSDGRLEPGVARYPVIGAAVHLIASNRLAALISRKTEGALELGRLSVRPSLKASLDPSALFGRHLAILGQTGAGKSWTLSSLMQSVVKGMPRSHIIMLDLHGEYGWKKKDGTMEGIFPPGTARYIDARELEIPYWLLTYSELVDLFVDRTDANATVQIAFLRESLYSLRKQSNQHMGMNRLSVDSPVYFPIDELYNKFKKANEEKLEFGKVKGPLHGAFDDFLVRFQSLYNDGRYDFFMRPRKHNSSATLEHLLRNFVGLGEQKSQVTVVDLSPVPVDLRPVVSAQIGRLAYEFNYWNPRRHEFPLLLVCEEAHQYIPSDADTRFVGTRRAMERIAKEGRKYGVTLCIVSQRPTELSQTVLSQCGNYLCLRISNADDQEYVRRLLPEGAKNLADMLASLRRGEVLAVGDASLLPARILVHPPEPAPASNDAPLSKSWREGPDDLDVADIINRWWSQVR
;
A
#
# COMPACT_ATOMS: atom_id res chain seq x y z
N MET A 1 -13.33 43.23 -31.41
CA MET A 1 -12.98 44.02 -30.20
C MET A 1 -12.40 43.07 -29.18
N THR A 2 -11.12 43.26 -28.89
CA THR A 2 -10.19 42.43 -28.12
C THR A 2 -10.41 42.60 -26.61
N THR A 3 -10.91 41.56 -25.95
CA THR A 3 -11.05 41.49 -24.49
C THR A 3 -9.68 41.19 -23.84
N ALA A 4 -9.28 42.01 -22.86
CA ALA A 4 -7.96 42.11 -22.25
C ALA A 4 -7.30 40.76 -21.84
N PRO A 5 -6.07 40.44 -22.31
CA PRO A 5 -5.37 39.20 -21.92
C PRO A 5 -4.35 39.33 -20.77
N GLU A 6 -4.16 40.49 -20.13
CA GLU A 6 -3.02 40.73 -19.22
C GLU A 6 -3.26 40.47 -17.72
N SER A 7 -4.47 40.08 -17.30
CA SER A 7 -4.80 39.99 -15.86
C SER A 7 -4.16 38.82 -15.10
N THR A 8 -3.76 37.73 -15.77
CA THR A 8 -3.20 36.54 -15.09
C THR A 8 -1.67 36.47 -15.08
N LEU A 9 -0.99 37.35 -15.81
CA LEU A 9 0.47 37.33 -15.97
C LEU A 9 1.17 37.73 -14.65
N VAL A 10 2.05 36.86 -14.15
CA VAL A 10 2.77 37.09 -12.87
C VAL A 10 4.29 37.07 -13.00
N GLY A 11 4.85 36.52 -14.08
CA GLY A 11 6.29 36.46 -14.25
C GLY A 11 6.74 35.88 -15.59
N ARG A 12 8.04 35.59 -15.70
CA ARG A 12 8.65 34.93 -16.85
C ARG A 12 9.71 33.91 -16.46
N ILE A 13 9.87 32.87 -17.28
CA ILE A 13 10.94 31.88 -17.14
C ILE A 13 12.30 32.53 -17.39
N VAL A 14 13.27 32.25 -16.51
CA VAL A 14 14.64 32.75 -16.57
C VAL A 14 15.68 31.62 -16.61
N ASP A 15 15.33 30.42 -16.17
CA ASP A 15 16.21 29.25 -16.21
C ASP A 15 15.40 27.95 -16.35
N ILE A 16 16.00 26.93 -16.97
CA ILE A 16 15.36 25.66 -17.32
C ILE A 16 16.36 24.53 -17.09
N THR A 17 15.97 23.59 -16.23
CA THR A 17 16.65 22.30 -16.05
C THR A 17 15.64 21.17 -16.20
N GLY A 18 16.10 19.94 -16.48
CA GLY A 18 15.25 18.81 -16.86
C GLY A 18 14.17 18.37 -15.85
N GLY A 19 14.09 18.98 -14.66
CA GLY A 19 13.01 18.76 -13.70
C GLY A 19 12.64 20.00 -12.87
N CYS A 20 13.20 21.16 -13.19
CA CYS A 20 12.97 22.40 -12.46
C CYS A 20 13.06 23.60 -13.42
N LEU A 21 12.06 24.46 -13.38
CA LEU A 21 12.02 25.72 -14.12
C LEU A 21 12.12 26.87 -13.12
N VAL A 22 12.89 27.90 -13.43
CA VAL A 22 12.96 29.09 -12.58
C VAL A 22 12.25 30.23 -13.27
N ALA A 23 11.31 30.86 -12.57
CA ALA A 23 10.62 32.06 -13.02
C ALA A 23 10.98 33.26 -12.14
N THR A 24 11.07 34.45 -12.73
CA THR A 24 11.11 35.71 -11.98
C THR A 24 9.72 36.35 -11.99
N LEU A 25 9.25 36.80 -10.82
CA LEU A 25 7.99 37.50 -10.69
C LEU A 25 8.11 38.97 -11.09
N PHE A 26 7.06 39.50 -11.71
CA PHE A 26 6.94 40.93 -11.96
C PHE A 26 6.51 41.69 -10.71
N PRO A 27 7.17 42.81 -10.37
CA PRO A 27 6.67 43.70 -9.33
C PRO A 27 5.41 44.41 -9.83
N GLY A 28 4.40 44.54 -8.97
CA GLY A 28 3.29 45.47 -9.17
C GLY A 28 3.64 46.89 -8.73
N GLU A 29 2.68 47.82 -8.82
CA GLU A 29 2.88 49.24 -8.46
C GLU A 29 3.29 49.43 -6.98
N GLU A 30 2.71 48.63 -6.08
CA GLU A 30 3.06 48.61 -4.64
C GLU A 30 4.08 47.51 -4.28
N GLY A 31 4.74 46.93 -5.29
CA GLY A 31 5.64 45.78 -5.14
C GLY A 31 4.95 44.43 -5.37
N TYR A 32 5.43 43.38 -4.70
CA TYR A 32 4.96 42.02 -4.94
C TYR A 32 3.66 41.71 -4.18
N ALA A 33 2.54 41.77 -4.88
CA ALA A 33 1.24 41.40 -4.34
C ALA A 33 1.20 39.91 -3.90
N PRO A 34 0.65 39.59 -2.70
CA PRO A 34 0.60 38.23 -2.19
C PRO A 34 -0.49 37.36 -2.86
N SER A 35 -1.49 37.99 -3.49
CA SER A 35 -2.57 37.32 -4.21
C SER A 35 -3.11 38.23 -5.31
N ARG A 36 -3.91 37.64 -6.21
CA ARG A 36 -4.63 38.36 -7.26
C ARG A 36 -6.04 37.82 -7.42
N ALA A 37 -7.00 38.75 -7.49
CA ALA A 37 -8.39 38.43 -7.78
C ALA A 37 -8.57 38.08 -9.26
N LEU A 38 -9.25 36.98 -9.53
CA LEU A 38 -9.63 36.52 -10.87
C LEU A 38 -11.10 36.08 -10.83
N GLY A 39 -12.00 36.95 -11.27
CA GLY A 39 -13.44 36.73 -11.07
C GLY A 39 -13.79 36.73 -9.59
N ASP A 40 -14.48 35.67 -9.13
CA ASP A 40 -14.94 35.54 -7.74
C ASP A 40 -13.93 34.86 -6.80
N GLU A 41 -12.73 34.53 -7.29
CA GLU A 41 -11.68 33.90 -6.49
C GLU A 41 -10.45 34.81 -6.33
N SER A 42 -9.77 34.66 -5.18
CA SER A 42 -8.46 35.26 -4.94
C SER A 42 -7.41 34.16 -4.94
N LEU A 43 -6.46 34.23 -5.88
CA LEU A 43 -5.40 33.23 -6.02
C LEU A 43 -4.09 33.75 -5.44
N PRO A 44 -3.39 32.96 -4.61
CA PRO A 44 -2.08 33.36 -4.08
C PRO A 44 -1.04 33.43 -5.20
N ILE A 45 -0.11 34.38 -5.09
CA ILE A 45 1.05 34.50 -5.98
C ILE A 45 2.28 34.03 -5.22
N GLY A 46 2.98 33.03 -5.76
CA GLY A 46 4.23 32.54 -5.17
C GLY A 46 4.00 31.91 -3.79
N GLN A 47 3.00 31.04 -3.67
CA GLN A 47 2.82 30.18 -2.50
C GLN A 47 3.23 28.74 -2.87
N LEU A 48 3.86 28.02 -1.95
CA LEU A 48 4.19 26.61 -2.17
C LEU A 48 2.94 25.81 -2.52
N GLY A 49 3.04 24.99 -3.57
CA GLY A 49 1.93 24.19 -4.10
C GLY A 49 0.96 24.93 -5.02
N SER A 50 1.09 26.26 -5.16
CA SER A 50 0.26 26.98 -6.11
C SER A 50 0.57 26.55 -7.55
N LEU A 51 -0.46 26.38 -8.36
CA LEU A 51 -0.36 25.96 -9.75
C LEU A 51 -0.32 27.18 -10.67
N VAL A 52 0.58 27.13 -11.64
CA VAL A 52 0.76 28.16 -12.68
C VAL A 52 0.75 27.52 -14.06
N GLU A 53 0.33 28.29 -15.06
CA GLU A 53 0.36 27.91 -16.46
C GLU A 53 1.47 28.73 -17.15
N ILE A 54 2.46 28.04 -17.68
CA ILE A 54 3.55 28.62 -18.46
C ILE A 54 3.12 28.58 -19.92
N ARG A 55 3.16 29.73 -20.59
CA ARG A 55 2.71 29.90 -21.97
C ARG A 55 3.86 30.40 -22.82
N ASP A 56 4.11 29.70 -23.93
CA ASP A 56 4.99 30.17 -24.98
C ASP A 56 4.40 29.88 -26.37
N ARG A 57 5.20 30.08 -27.43
CA ARG A 57 4.75 29.79 -28.80
C ARG A 57 4.67 28.30 -29.10
N ALA A 58 5.37 27.47 -28.34
CA ALA A 58 5.47 26.03 -28.55
C ALA A 58 4.33 25.28 -27.85
N GLY A 59 3.77 25.83 -26.77
CA GLY A 59 2.63 25.25 -26.07
C GLY A 59 2.39 25.86 -24.70
N HIS A 60 1.68 25.08 -23.89
CA HIS A 60 1.26 25.45 -22.55
C HIS A 60 1.71 24.35 -21.59
N VAL A 61 2.37 24.72 -20.49
CA VAL A 61 2.84 23.76 -19.47
C VAL A 61 2.22 24.12 -18.14
N LEU A 62 1.62 23.14 -17.47
CA LEU A 62 1.18 23.31 -16.09
C LEU A 62 2.33 22.97 -15.14
N ALA A 63 2.60 23.84 -14.19
CA ALA A 63 3.66 23.66 -13.20
C ALA A 63 3.20 24.03 -11.79
N GLU A 64 3.83 23.43 -10.80
CA GLU A 64 3.63 23.71 -9.38
C GLU A 64 4.79 24.53 -8.81
N VAL A 65 4.48 25.53 -7.99
CA VAL A 65 5.50 26.27 -7.25
C VAL A 65 6.08 25.39 -6.14
N SER A 66 7.32 24.92 -6.33
CA SER A 66 8.04 24.07 -5.38
C SER A 66 8.92 24.86 -4.42
N ARG A 67 9.35 26.08 -4.80
CA ARG A 67 10.12 26.97 -3.92
C ARG A 67 9.91 28.43 -4.28
N ILE A 68 10.02 29.32 -3.30
CA ILE A 68 10.09 30.77 -3.49
C ILE A 68 11.37 31.30 -2.85
N VAL A 69 12.07 32.17 -3.58
CA VAL A 69 13.29 32.84 -3.14
C VAL A 69 13.14 34.34 -3.37
N GLU A 70 13.57 35.17 -2.41
CA GLU A 70 13.67 36.62 -2.57
C GLU A 70 15.15 37.02 -2.43
N ASP A 71 15.71 37.56 -3.50
CA ASP A 71 17.09 38.05 -3.53
C ASP A 71 17.10 39.59 -3.54
N ALA A 72 17.96 40.18 -2.73
CA ALA A 72 18.23 41.62 -2.77
C ALA A 72 19.43 41.90 -3.67
N ARG A 73 19.21 42.54 -4.83
CA ARG A 73 20.26 43.05 -5.71
C ARG A 73 20.56 44.50 -5.35
N VAL A 74 21.80 44.79 -4.98
CA VAL A 74 22.28 46.16 -4.77
C VAL A 74 22.94 46.64 -6.05
N THR A 75 22.32 47.58 -6.74
CA THR A 75 22.91 48.25 -7.91
C THR A 75 23.52 49.56 -7.45
N ARG A 76 24.84 49.70 -7.58
CA ARG A 76 25.52 50.99 -7.38
C ARG A 76 25.32 51.83 -8.64
N THR A 77 24.64 52.97 -8.55
CA THR A 77 24.54 53.89 -9.68
C THR A 77 25.86 54.66 -9.81
N THR A 78 26.61 54.41 -10.88
CA THR A 78 27.74 55.25 -11.29
C THR A 78 27.24 56.31 -12.26
N LYS A 79 26.73 57.43 -11.75
CA LYS A 79 26.72 58.70 -12.51
C LYS A 79 26.88 59.88 -11.57
N ASP A 80 28.11 60.40 -11.59
CA ASP A 80 28.45 61.77 -11.25
C ASP A 80 27.67 62.74 -12.14
N THR A 81 27.00 63.69 -11.51
CA THR A 81 26.90 65.12 -11.92
C THR A 81 26.06 65.83 -10.86
N GLY A 82 26.70 66.28 -9.79
CA GLY A 82 26.13 67.18 -8.78
C GLY A 82 26.04 66.59 -7.36
N SER A 83 27.04 66.94 -6.53
CA SER A 83 27.09 67.01 -5.05
C SER A 83 26.39 65.95 -4.16
N GLY A 84 25.93 64.82 -4.68
CA GLY A 84 25.42 63.68 -3.90
C GLY A 84 26.31 62.46 -4.08
N GLY A 85 26.83 61.91 -2.98
CA GLY A 85 27.60 60.66 -2.99
C GLY A 85 26.83 59.48 -3.61
N PRO A 86 27.52 58.36 -3.94
CA PRO A 86 26.90 57.22 -4.64
C PRO A 86 25.68 56.70 -3.88
N ARG A 87 24.50 56.80 -4.49
CA ARG A 87 23.28 56.15 -3.99
C ARG A 87 23.30 54.69 -4.41
N ALA A 88 23.13 53.78 -3.44
CA ALA A 88 22.88 52.38 -3.71
C ALA A 88 21.37 52.17 -3.86
N LEU A 89 20.92 51.66 -5.00
CA LEU A 89 19.54 51.25 -5.18
C LEU A 89 19.45 49.74 -4.88
N THR A 90 18.70 49.38 -3.85
CA THR A 90 18.42 47.96 -3.55
C THR A 90 17.13 47.56 -4.24
N THR A 91 17.22 46.73 -5.29
CA THR A 91 16.08 46.11 -5.95
C THR A 91 15.87 44.70 -5.42
N ARG A 92 14.64 44.34 -5.07
CA ARG A 92 14.30 42.98 -4.66
C ARG A 92 13.77 42.20 -5.86
N GLU A 93 14.28 41.00 -6.08
CA GLU A 93 13.84 40.09 -7.14
C GLU A 93 13.26 38.85 -6.47
N ARG A 94 12.00 38.51 -6.77
CA ARG A 94 11.39 37.24 -6.34
C ARG A 94 11.47 36.21 -7.44
N ARG A 95 11.98 35.03 -7.11
CA ARG A 95 12.07 33.87 -7.99
C ARG A 95 11.22 32.73 -7.48
N LEU A 96 10.63 32.00 -8.42
CA LEU A 96 9.91 30.76 -8.18
C LEU A 96 10.70 29.62 -8.80
N GLU A 97 10.96 28.57 -8.04
CA GLU A 97 11.27 27.26 -8.62
C GLU A 97 9.94 26.54 -8.87
N LEU A 98 9.80 26.02 -10.08
CA LEU A 98 8.58 25.40 -10.59
C LEU A 98 8.88 23.97 -11.01
N THR A 99 8.07 23.03 -10.54
CA THR A 99 8.10 21.64 -10.99
C THR A 99 7.07 21.45 -12.11
N PRO A 100 7.49 21.10 -13.34
CA PRO A 100 6.54 20.85 -14.43
C PRO A 100 5.72 19.59 -14.15
N LEU A 101 4.39 19.71 -14.21
CA LEU A 101 3.47 18.60 -13.95
C LEU A 101 2.99 17.95 -15.24
N GLY A 102 2.71 18.75 -16.28
CA GLY A 102 2.20 18.24 -17.55
C GLY A 102 2.06 19.29 -18.64
N GLU A 103 1.86 18.83 -19.87
CA GLU A 103 1.67 19.65 -21.06
C GLU A 103 0.17 19.78 -21.41
N ILE A 104 -0.26 20.97 -21.80
CA ILE A 104 -1.60 21.22 -22.32
C ILE A 104 -1.49 21.31 -23.84
N ASN A 105 -2.04 20.32 -24.53
CA ASN A 105 -1.98 20.21 -25.99
C ASN A 105 -2.91 21.21 -26.71
N SER A 106 -2.86 21.24 -28.04
CA SER A 106 -3.67 22.13 -28.88
C SER A 106 -5.19 21.96 -28.70
N ASP A 107 -5.65 20.78 -28.29
CA ASP A 107 -7.05 20.49 -28.01
C ASP A 107 -7.48 20.91 -26.59
N GLY A 108 -6.57 21.56 -25.87
CA GLY A 108 -6.75 22.01 -24.49
C GLY A 108 -6.82 20.86 -23.49
N ARG A 109 -6.27 19.69 -23.81
CA ARG A 109 -6.18 18.53 -22.92
C ARG A 109 -4.84 18.52 -22.20
N LEU A 110 -4.88 18.20 -20.92
CA LEU A 110 -3.71 18.03 -20.09
C LEU A 110 -3.19 16.60 -20.22
N GLU A 111 -1.92 16.46 -20.56
CA GLU A 111 -1.20 15.20 -20.68
C GLU A 111 -0.08 15.15 -19.63
N PRO A 112 0.11 14.00 -18.95
CA PRO A 112 1.22 13.83 -18.02
C PRO A 112 2.57 13.95 -18.72
N GLY A 113 3.53 14.59 -18.06
CA GLY A 113 4.86 14.82 -18.61
C GLY A 113 4.92 16.01 -19.57
N VAL A 114 6.14 16.40 -19.93
CA VAL A 114 6.41 17.55 -20.80
C VAL A 114 7.28 17.07 -21.96
N ALA A 115 6.71 17.06 -23.17
CA ALA A 115 7.46 16.70 -24.37
C ALA A 115 8.33 17.86 -24.85
N ARG A 116 7.87 19.10 -24.62
CA ARG A 116 8.58 20.33 -24.98
C ARG A 116 8.67 21.25 -23.78
N TYR A 117 9.88 21.42 -23.27
CA TYR A 117 10.15 22.39 -22.21
C TYR A 117 9.93 23.81 -22.73
N PRO A 118 9.37 24.72 -21.90
CA PRO A 118 9.14 26.10 -22.31
C PRO A 118 10.47 26.81 -22.55
N VAL A 119 10.48 27.86 -23.36
CA VAL A 119 11.70 28.66 -23.60
C VAL A 119 11.97 29.71 -22.52
N ILE A 120 13.22 30.17 -22.41
CA ILE A 120 13.55 31.34 -21.57
C ILE A 120 12.74 32.54 -22.06
N GLY A 121 12.16 33.28 -21.12
CA GLY A 121 11.25 34.39 -21.39
C GLY A 121 9.78 34.00 -21.54
N ALA A 122 9.45 32.70 -21.53
CA ALA A 122 8.06 32.22 -21.53
C ALA A 122 7.26 32.84 -20.38
N ALA A 123 5.99 33.17 -20.65
CA ALA A 123 5.14 33.89 -19.72
C ALA A 123 4.55 32.94 -18.66
N VAL A 124 4.59 33.35 -17.39
CA VAL A 124 4.02 32.58 -16.28
C VAL A 124 2.71 33.21 -15.84
N HIS A 125 1.63 32.45 -15.90
CA HIS A 125 0.27 32.89 -15.61
C HIS A 125 -0.33 32.15 -14.41
N LEU A 126 -1.15 32.85 -13.64
CA LEU A 126 -2.09 32.21 -12.72
C LEU A 126 -3.16 31.46 -13.52
N ILE A 127 -3.52 30.26 -13.04
CA ILE A 127 -4.60 29.47 -13.63
C ILE A 127 -5.88 29.61 -12.81
N ALA A 128 -7.02 29.93 -13.41
CA ALA A 128 -8.29 30.02 -12.69
C ALA A 128 -8.89 28.62 -12.37
N SER A 129 -9.71 28.51 -11.33
CA SER A 129 -10.22 27.22 -10.85
C SER A 129 -11.16 26.55 -11.85
N ASN A 130 -11.94 27.34 -12.60
CA ASN A 130 -12.77 26.84 -13.69
C ASN A 130 -11.92 26.21 -14.82
N ARG A 131 -10.78 26.84 -15.17
CA ARG A 131 -9.84 26.34 -16.16
C ARG A 131 -9.15 25.08 -15.67
N LEU A 132 -8.68 25.07 -14.43
CA LEU A 132 -8.05 23.89 -13.83
C LEU A 132 -9.04 22.72 -13.71
N ALA A 133 -10.28 22.98 -13.30
CA ALA A 133 -11.35 21.99 -13.30
C ALA A 133 -11.55 21.38 -14.68
N ALA A 134 -11.68 22.21 -15.73
CA ALA A 134 -11.87 21.74 -17.10
C ALA A 134 -10.71 20.87 -17.62
N LEU A 135 -9.48 21.11 -17.17
CA LEU A 135 -8.32 20.29 -17.50
C LEU A 135 -8.38 18.91 -16.81
N ILE A 136 -8.86 18.84 -15.58
CA ILE A 136 -8.87 17.61 -14.77
C ILE A 136 -10.12 16.76 -15.02
N SER A 137 -11.29 17.37 -15.26
CA SER A 137 -12.59 16.68 -15.37
C SER A 137 -12.73 15.75 -16.58
N ARG A 138 -11.91 15.86 -17.62
CA ARG A 138 -12.07 15.04 -18.84
C ARG A 138 -11.65 13.57 -18.68
N LYS A 139 -11.00 13.21 -17.57
CA LYS A 139 -10.61 11.83 -17.22
C LYS A 139 -11.50 11.19 -16.13
N THR A 140 -12.58 11.85 -15.70
CA THR A 140 -13.29 11.46 -14.45
C THR A 140 -14.54 10.59 -14.63
N GLU A 141 -14.89 10.14 -15.83
CA GLU A 141 -16.06 9.27 -16.02
C GLU A 141 -15.80 7.88 -15.40
N GLY A 142 -16.50 7.57 -14.31
CA GLY A 142 -16.23 6.38 -13.48
C GLY A 142 -15.04 6.52 -12.52
N ALA A 143 -14.46 7.71 -12.37
CA ALA A 143 -13.33 7.92 -11.47
C ALA A 143 -13.71 7.87 -9.98
N LEU A 144 -12.76 7.41 -9.16
CA LEU A 144 -12.90 7.32 -7.71
C LEU A 144 -12.58 8.65 -7.07
N GLU A 145 -13.58 9.34 -6.55
CA GLU A 145 -13.34 10.53 -5.73
C GLU A 145 -12.73 10.11 -4.38
N LEU A 146 -11.51 10.60 -4.11
CA LEU A 146 -10.80 10.37 -2.85
C LEU A 146 -10.94 11.56 -1.89
N GLY A 147 -11.07 12.77 -2.42
CA GLY A 147 -11.00 13.99 -1.61
C GLY A 147 -11.08 15.28 -2.42
N ARG A 148 -10.50 16.34 -1.85
CA ARG A 148 -10.36 17.67 -2.49
C ARG A 148 -8.89 18.01 -2.65
N LEU A 149 -8.55 18.82 -3.67
CA LEU A 149 -7.17 19.32 -3.82
C LEU A 149 -6.83 20.25 -2.64
N SER A 150 -5.72 20.01 -1.96
CA SER A 150 -5.33 20.82 -0.78
C SER A 150 -5.14 22.29 -1.12
N VAL A 151 -4.60 22.56 -2.30
CA VAL A 151 -4.30 23.90 -2.79
C VAL A 151 -5.54 24.59 -3.37
N ARG A 152 -6.58 23.82 -3.74
CA ARG A 152 -7.87 24.30 -4.23
C ARG A 152 -9.03 23.44 -3.71
N PRO A 153 -9.49 23.68 -2.47
CA PRO A 153 -10.51 22.86 -1.84
C PRO A 153 -11.86 22.80 -2.58
N SER A 154 -12.14 23.76 -3.46
CA SER A 154 -13.32 23.76 -4.34
C SER A 154 -13.26 22.64 -5.38
N LEU A 155 -12.07 22.15 -5.75
CA LEU A 155 -11.87 21.13 -6.77
C LEU A 155 -11.80 19.73 -6.17
N LYS A 156 -12.52 18.80 -6.80
CA LYS A 156 -12.48 17.38 -6.46
C LYS A 156 -11.18 16.76 -6.95
N ALA A 157 -10.64 15.84 -6.16
CA ALA A 157 -9.53 15.00 -6.55
C ALA A 157 -10.05 13.58 -6.78
N SER A 158 -9.84 13.06 -7.99
CA SER A 158 -10.34 11.76 -8.41
C SER A 158 -9.22 10.94 -9.02
N LEU A 159 -9.27 9.63 -8.78
CA LEU A 159 -8.32 8.65 -9.27
C LEU A 159 -8.97 7.78 -10.35
N ASP A 160 -8.25 7.55 -11.45
CA ASP A 160 -8.67 6.61 -12.48
C ASP A 160 -8.56 5.17 -11.95
N PRO A 161 -9.66 4.42 -11.84
CA PRO A 161 -9.64 3.10 -11.22
C PRO A 161 -8.92 2.05 -12.06
N SER A 162 -8.99 2.16 -13.39
CA SER A 162 -8.32 1.21 -14.29
C SER A 162 -6.80 1.31 -14.16
N ALA A 163 -6.27 2.51 -14.04
CA ALA A 163 -4.85 2.76 -13.77
C ALA A 163 -4.48 2.44 -12.32
N LEU A 164 -5.33 2.78 -11.35
CA LEU A 164 -5.10 2.52 -9.92
C LEU A 164 -4.92 1.03 -9.64
N PHE A 165 -5.86 0.21 -10.13
CA PHE A 165 -5.82 -1.23 -9.91
C PHE A 165 -5.09 -1.99 -11.02
N GLY A 166 -4.79 -1.33 -12.14
CA GLY A 166 -4.00 -1.91 -13.22
C GLY A 166 -2.51 -2.03 -12.91
N ARG A 167 -1.98 -1.27 -11.94
CA ARG A 167 -0.53 -1.23 -11.65
C ARG A 167 -0.18 -1.25 -10.15
N HIS A 168 -0.95 -1.96 -9.33
CA HIS A 168 -0.76 -1.99 -7.87
C HIS A 168 -0.80 -0.60 -7.22
N LEU A 169 -0.95 -0.57 -5.90
CA LEU A 169 -1.06 0.66 -5.13
C LEU A 169 -0.22 0.53 -3.86
N ALA A 170 0.53 1.57 -3.51
CA ALA A 170 1.19 1.69 -2.22
C ALA A 170 0.62 2.89 -1.44
N ILE A 171 0.21 2.66 -0.19
CA ILE A 171 -0.20 3.69 0.77
C ILE A 171 0.88 3.74 1.86
N LEU A 172 1.65 4.82 1.90
CA LEU A 172 2.85 4.94 2.75
C LEU A 172 2.69 6.11 3.71
N GLY A 173 3.06 5.95 4.98
CA GLY A 173 3.02 7.05 5.94
C GLY A 173 3.25 6.62 7.38
N GLN A 174 3.74 7.52 8.23
CA GLN A 174 4.01 7.18 9.63
C GLN A 174 2.73 6.87 10.43
N THR A 175 2.89 6.34 11.65
CA THR A 175 1.77 6.12 12.60
C THR A 175 1.03 7.43 12.87
N GLY A 176 -0.31 7.37 12.87
CA GLY A 176 -1.17 8.55 13.08
C GLY A 176 -1.28 9.51 11.89
N ALA A 177 -0.61 9.28 10.75
CA ALA A 177 -0.71 10.13 9.56
C ALA A 177 -2.09 10.07 8.87
N GLY A 178 -2.83 8.97 9.06
CA GLY A 178 -4.13 8.72 8.46
C GLY A 178 -4.20 7.56 7.47
N LYS A 179 -3.24 6.62 7.47
CA LYS A 179 -3.19 5.48 6.53
C LYS A 179 -4.51 4.68 6.48
N SER A 180 -4.97 4.16 7.63
CA SER A 180 -6.20 3.38 7.72
C SER A 180 -7.43 4.20 7.33
N TRP A 181 -7.39 5.51 7.59
CA TRP A 181 -8.44 6.46 7.20
C TRP A 181 -8.50 6.64 5.67
N THR A 182 -7.34 6.83 5.03
CA THR A 182 -7.21 6.90 3.58
C THR A 182 -7.60 5.60 2.91
N LEU A 183 -7.16 4.46 3.44
CA LEU A 183 -7.55 3.14 2.94
C LEU A 183 -9.06 2.93 3.07
N SER A 184 -9.66 3.24 4.22
CA SER A 184 -11.10 3.10 4.44
C SER A 184 -11.91 3.95 3.48
N SER A 185 -11.55 5.23 3.32
CA SER A 185 -12.24 6.16 2.41
C SER A 185 -12.13 5.70 0.95
N LEU A 186 -10.94 5.26 0.53
CA LEU A 186 -10.74 4.69 -0.78
C LEU A 186 -11.57 3.42 -1.00
N MET A 187 -11.54 2.46 -0.07
CA MET A 187 -12.27 1.20 -0.21
C MET A 187 -13.79 1.41 -0.18
N GLN A 188 -14.30 2.34 0.64
CA GLN A 188 -15.72 2.73 0.63
C GLN A 188 -16.13 3.34 -0.72
N SER A 189 -15.27 4.18 -1.31
CA SER A 189 -15.48 4.74 -2.66
C SER A 189 -15.50 3.62 -3.73
N VAL A 190 -14.59 2.64 -3.62
CA VAL A 190 -14.51 1.49 -4.54
C VAL A 190 -15.79 0.65 -4.50
N VAL A 191 -16.21 0.17 -3.32
CA VAL A 191 -17.40 -0.71 -3.24
C VAL A 191 -18.69 -0.01 -3.65
N LYS A 192 -18.74 1.32 -3.51
CA LYS A 192 -19.87 2.15 -3.97
C LYS A 192 -19.88 2.30 -5.50
N GLY A 193 -18.72 2.53 -6.11
CA GLY A 193 -18.59 2.72 -7.56
C GLY A 193 -18.53 1.41 -8.37
N MET A 194 -18.14 0.30 -7.74
CA MET A 194 -17.83 -0.97 -8.41
C MET A 194 -18.53 -2.14 -7.71
N PRO A 195 -19.84 -2.36 -7.93
CA PRO A 195 -20.65 -3.32 -7.18
C PRO A 195 -20.26 -4.80 -7.39
N ARG A 196 -19.36 -5.09 -8.34
CA ARG A 196 -18.80 -6.42 -8.62
C ARG A 196 -17.31 -6.51 -8.24
N SER A 197 -16.85 -5.62 -7.36
CA SER A 197 -15.48 -5.70 -6.84
C SER A 197 -15.32 -6.95 -5.96
N HIS A 198 -14.14 -7.55 -6.02
CA HIS A 198 -13.73 -8.68 -5.18
C HIS A 198 -12.44 -8.31 -4.45
N ILE A 199 -12.58 -7.95 -3.19
CA ILE A 199 -11.51 -7.40 -2.36
C ILE A 199 -11.25 -8.35 -1.20
N ILE A 200 -9.98 -8.69 -0.98
CA ILE A 200 -9.53 -9.45 0.18
C ILE A 200 -8.64 -8.52 1.00
N MET A 201 -9.02 -8.23 2.24
CA MET A 201 -8.28 -7.33 3.13
C MET A 201 -7.66 -8.12 4.27
N LEU A 202 -6.34 -7.99 4.43
CA LEU A 202 -5.60 -8.50 5.58
C LEU A 202 -5.60 -7.41 6.65
N ASP A 203 -6.35 -7.61 7.74
CA ASP A 203 -6.46 -6.68 8.86
C ASP A 203 -5.56 -7.16 10.01
N LEU A 204 -4.41 -6.52 10.20
CA LEU A 204 -3.43 -6.97 11.20
C LEU A 204 -3.80 -6.55 12.62
N HIS A 205 -4.69 -5.57 12.74
CA HIS A 205 -4.98 -4.92 14.01
C HIS A 205 -6.46 -4.96 14.42
N GLY A 206 -7.35 -5.43 13.55
CA GLY A 206 -8.80 -5.46 13.78
C GLY A 206 -9.44 -4.08 13.62
N GLU A 207 -8.90 -3.20 12.78
CA GLU A 207 -9.39 -1.82 12.62
C GLU A 207 -10.65 -1.73 11.74
N TYR A 208 -10.85 -2.69 10.85
CA TYR A 208 -11.85 -2.59 9.79
C TYR A 208 -13.19 -3.26 10.14
N GLY A 209 -13.22 -4.12 11.17
CA GLY A 209 -14.42 -4.75 11.70
C GLY A 209 -14.35 -5.00 13.20
N TRP A 210 -15.47 -4.84 13.90
CA TRP A 210 -15.57 -4.97 15.35
C TRP A 210 -16.92 -5.53 15.79
N LYS A 211 -16.93 -6.19 16.96
CA LYS A 211 -18.15 -6.67 17.61
C LYS A 211 -18.75 -5.57 18.49
N LYS A 212 -20.04 -5.30 18.34
CA LYS A 212 -20.84 -4.49 19.27
C LYS A 212 -21.15 -5.26 20.55
N LYS A 213 -21.63 -4.54 21.58
CA LYS A 213 -22.04 -5.10 22.87
C LYS A 213 -23.16 -6.16 22.76
N ASP A 214 -24.00 -6.06 21.74
CA ASP A 214 -25.08 -7.01 21.44
C ASP A 214 -24.59 -8.23 20.63
N GLY A 215 -23.29 -8.31 20.33
CA GLY A 215 -22.68 -9.39 19.55
C GLY A 215 -22.74 -9.18 18.02
N THR A 216 -23.37 -8.10 17.55
CA THR A 216 -23.45 -7.82 16.11
C THR A 216 -22.08 -7.40 15.56
N MET A 217 -21.72 -7.91 14.38
CA MET A 217 -20.52 -7.48 13.66
C MET A 217 -20.81 -6.18 12.90
N GLU A 218 -19.99 -5.17 13.12
CA GLU A 218 -19.92 -3.96 12.33
C GLU A 218 -18.54 -3.78 11.71
N GLY A 219 -18.42 -2.83 10.80
CA GLY A 219 -17.14 -2.38 10.31
C GLY A 219 -17.28 -1.19 9.37
N ILE A 220 -16.21 -0.91 8.63
CA ILE A 220 -16.12 0.28 7.76
C ILE A 220 -17.00 0.20 6.51
N PHE A 221 -17.63 -0.93 6.21
CA PHE A 221 -18.43 -1.09 4.99
C PHE A 221 -19.93 -1.07 5.29
N PRO A 222 -20.78 -0.63 4.35
CA PRO A 222 -22.22 -0.74 4.52
C PRO A 222 -22.67 -2.19 4.78
N PRO A 223 -23.71 -2.42 5.60
CA PRO A 223 -24.19 -3.76 5.92
C PRO A 223 -24.42 -4.63 4.66
N GLY A 224 -23.94 -5.87 4.70
CA GLY A 224 -24.04 -6.82 3.57
C GLY A 224 -22.99 -6.64 2.46
N THR A 225 -22.17 -5.59 2.52
CA THR A 225 -21.09 -5.37 1.53
C THR A 225 -19.86 -6.22 1.81
N ALA A 226 -19.52 -6.34 3.10
CA ALA A 226 -18.33 -7.04 3.57
C ALA A 226 -18.69 -8.21 4.48
N ARG A 227 -17.83 -9.21 4.45
CA ARG A 227 -17.76 -10.29 5.41
C ARG A 227 -16.51 -10.10 6.26
N TYR A 228 -16.65 -10.24 7.57
CA TYR A 228 -15.57 -10.16 8.54
C TYR A 228 -15.32 -11.55 9.12
N ILE A 229 -14.08 -12.05 9.02
CA ILE A 229 -13.70 -13.40 9.44
C ILE A 229 -12.46 -13.32 10.32
N ASP A 230 -12.51 -13.93 11.51
CA ASP A 230 -11.30 -14.21 12.29
C ASP A 230 -10.46 -15.23 11.51
N ALA A 231 -9.19 -14.94 11.28
CA ALA A 231 -8.29 -15.83 10.54
C ALA A 231 -8.19 -17.24 11.14
N ARG A 232 -8.37 -17.38 12.46
CA ARG A 232 -8.44 -18.68 13.15
C ARG A 232 -9.72 -19.44 12.82
N GLU A 233 -10.82 -18.75 12.55
CA GLU A 233 -12.08 -19.37 12.14
C GLU A 233 -12.10 -19.75 10.66
N LEU A 234 -11.33 -19.06 9.81
CA LEU A 234 -11.11 -19.43 8.42
C LEU A 234 -10.37 -20.77 8.30
N GLU A 235 -9.58 -21.13 9.33
CA GLU A 235 -8.82 -22.39 9.43
C GLU A 235 -8.10 -22.72 8.12
N ILE A 236 -7.32 -21.78 7.57
CA ILE A 236 -6.52 -22.06 6.37
C ILE A 236 -5.52 -23.16 6.75
N PRO A 237 -5.66 -24.37 6.20
CA PRO A 237 -5.01 -25.52 6.78
C PRO A 237 -3.56 -25.64 6.30
N TYR A 238 -2.72 -26.27 7.12
CA TYR A 238 -1.30 -26.54 6.79
C TYR A 238 -1.09 -27.20 5.43
N TRP A 239 -2.04 -28.02 4.96
CA TRP A 239 -1.86 -28.79 3.72
C TRP A 239 -1.96 -27.93 2.47
N LEU A 240 -2.43 -26.69 2.59
CA LEU A 240 -2.36 -25.69 1.52
C LEU A 240 -0.97 -25.09 1.38
N LEU A 241 -0.08 -25.19 2.37
CA LEU A 241 1.29 -24.69 2.25
C LEU A 241 2.03 -25.36 1.09
N THR A 242 2.88 -24.56 0.44
CA THR A 242 3.86 -25.06 -0.51
C THR A 242 4.94 -25.86 0.21
N TYR A 243 5.66 -26.66 -0.56
CA TYR A 243 6.88 -27.31 -0.12
C TYR A 243 7.88 -26.33 0.50
N SER A 244 8.08 -25.15 -0.10
CA SER A 244 9.03 -24.16 0.43
C SER A 244 8.59 -23.58 1.78
N GLU A 245 7.28 -23.33 1.96
CA GLU A 245 6.75 -22.82 3.22
C GLU A 245 6.80 -23.89 4.33
N LEU A 246 6.56 -25.16 3.98
CA LEU A 246 6.72 -26.29 4.92
C LEU A 246 8.18 -26.48 5.33
N VAL A 247 9.14 -26.28 4.40
CA VAL A 247 10.57 -26.26 4.73
C VAL A 247 10.89 -25.12 5.69
N ASP A 248 10.42 -23.90 5.43
CA ASP A 248 10.67 -22.74 6.29
C ASP A 248 10.10 -22.94 7.71
N LEU A 249 8.94 -23.63 7.80
CA LEU A 249 8.26 -23.93 9.05
C LEU A 249 8.98 -25.01 9.89
N PHE A 250 9.39 -26.12 9.27
CA PHE A 250 9.87 -27.30 9.99
C PHE A 250 11.39 -27.52 9.96
N VAL A 251 12.11 -26.97 8.99
CA VAL A 251 13.55 -27.23 8.81
C VAL A 251 14.34 -25.98 9.17
N ASP A 252 15.30 -26.12 10.08
CA ASP A 252 16.30 -25.08 10.27
C ASP A 252 17.34 -25.21 9.15
N ARG A 253 17.48 -24.16 8.33
CA ARG A 253 18.42 -24.17 7.20
C ARG A 253 19.89 -24.17 7.65
N THR A 254 20.16 -23.91 8.92
CA THR A 254 21.51 -23.95 9.51
C THR A 254 21.89 -25.31 10.08
N ASP A 255 20.93 -26.25 10.17
CA ASP A 255 21.17 -27.63 10.60
C ASP A 255 22.11 -28.35 9.61
N ALA A 256 23.08 -29.10 10.13
CA ALA A 256 24.01 -29.91 9.33
C ALA A 256 23.29 -30.95 8.45
N ASN A 257 22.12 -31.42 8.88
CA ASN A 257 21.26 -32.39 8.19
C ASN A 257 20.15 -31.73 7.35
N ALA A 258 20.11 -30.40 7.23
CA ALA A 258 19.05 -29.69 6.52
C ALA A 258 18.81 -30.21 5.10
N THR A 259 19.86 -30.51 4.34
CA THR A 259 19.74 -31.06 2.98
C THR A 259 19.01 -32.40 2.95
N VAL A 260 19.29 -33.28 3.92
CA VAL A 260 18.66 -34.60 4.05
C VAL A 260 17.21 -34.44 4.51
N GLN A 261 16.95 -33.58 5.50
CA GLN A 261 15.60 -33.24 5.96
C GLN A 261 14.72 -32.71 4.82
N ILE A 262 15.25 -31.79 4.01
CA ILE A 262 14.58 -31.19 2.85
C ILE A 262 14.21 -32.28 1.83
N ALA A 263 15.17 -33.13 1.45
CA ALA A 263 14.91 -34.22 0.50
C ALA A 263 13.86 -35.21 1.02
N PHE A 264 13.97 -35.63 2.28
CA PHE A 264 13.04 -36.57 2.91
C PHE A 264 11.63 -35.97 3.05
N LEU A 265 11.53 -34.68 3.38
CA LEU A 265 10.27 -33.95 3.43
C LEU A 265 9.56 -33.98 2.07
N ARG A 266 10.29 -33.71 0.98
CA ARG A 266 9.74 -33.70 -0.38
C ARG A 266 9.11 -35.04 -0.75
N GLU A 267 9.86 -36.12 -0.55
CA GLU A 267 9.39 -37.48 -0.86
C GLU A 267 8.19 -37.86 0.02
N SER A 268 8.28 -37.59 1.33
CA SER A 268 7.22 -37.86 2.28
C SER A 268 5.93 -37.15 1.92
N LEU A 269 5.98 -35.84 1.64
CA LEU A 269 4.82 -35.05 1.23
C LEU A 269 4.19 -35.57 -0.06
N TYR A 270 5.00 -35.85 -1.09
CA TYR A 270 4.50 -36.40 -2.34
C TYR A 270 3.79 -37.75 -2.12
N SER A 271 4.41 -38.65 -1.34
CA SER A 271 3.85 -39.97 -1.05
C SER A 271 2.52 -39.89 -0.30
N LEU A 272 2.43 -39.04 0.74
CA LEU A 272 1.23 -38.86 1.56
C LEU A 272 0.10 -38.20 0.76
N ARG A 273 0.38 -37.11 0.04
CA ARG A 273 -0.63 -36.46 -0.83
C ARG A 273 -1.18 -37.44 -1.86
N LYS A 274 -0.33 -38.29 -2.44
CA LYS A 274 -0.76 -39.31 -3.39
C LYS A 274 -1.64 -40.37 -2.74
N GLN A 275 -1.26 -40.89 -1.58
CA GLN A 275 -2.00 -41.93 -0.86
C GLN A 275 -3.37 -41.43 -0.37
N SER A 276 -3.44 -40.24 0.23
CA SER A 276 -4.68 -39.71 0.79
C SER A 276 -5.72 -39.32 -0.27
N ASN A 277 -5.31 -39.10 -1.52
CA ASN A 277 -6.17 -38.58 -2.58
C ASN A 277 -6.30 -39.52 -3.80
N GLN A 278 -5.98 -40.81 -3.65
CA GLN A 278 -6.11 -41.80 -4.74
C GLN A 278 -7.53 -41.86 -5.31
N HIS A 279 -8.53 -41.70 -4.44
CA HIS A 279 -9.96 -41.71 -4.79
C HIS A 279 -10.35 -40.62 -5.78
N MET A 280 -9.57 -39.53 -5.89
CA MET A 280 -9.85 -38.42 -6.81
C MET A 280 -9.43 -38.71 -8.26
N GLY A 281 -8.69 -39.79 -8.53
CA GLY A 281 -8.28 -40.16 -9.89
C GLY A 281 -7.41 -39.11 -10.60
N MET A 282 -6.66 -38.30 -9.86
CA MET A 282 -5.85 -37.22 -10.44
C MET A 282 -4.67 -37.76 -11.27
N ASN A 283 -4.63 -37.42 -12.57
CA ASN A 283 -3.56 -37.85 -13.48
C ASN A 283 -2.19 -37.23 -13.19
N ARG A 284 -2.17 -36.02 -12.59
CA ARG A 284 -0.94 -35.28 -12.28
C ARG A 284 -1.04 -34.69 -10.88
N LEU A 285 -0.14 -35.13 -10.00
CA LEU A 285 0.04 -34.61 -8.65
C LEU A 285 1.50 -34.16 -8.51
N SER A 286 1.72 -33.03 -7.85
CA SER A 286 3.04 -32.54 -7.46
C SER A 286 3.13 -32.38 -5.94
N VAL A 287 4.35 -32.11 -5.45
CA VAL A 287 4.57 -31.78 -4.03
C VAL A 287 3.89 -30.49 -3.59
N ASP A 288 3.46 -29.64 -4.53
CA ASP A 288 2.78 -28.37 -4.28
C ASP A 288 1.28 -28.41 -4.61
N SER A 289 0.74 -29.55 -5.08
CA SER A 289 -0.71 -29.69 -5.33
C SER A 289 -1.51 -29.46 -4.04
N PRO A 290 -2.46 -28.51 -3.99
CA PRO A 290 -3.17 -28.09 -2.78
C PRO A 290 -4.22 -29.14 -2.36
N VAL A 291 -3.75 -30.30 -1.91
CA VAL A 291 -4.57 -31.43 -1.48
C VAL A 291 -4.13 -31.90 -0.11
N TYR A 292 -5.09 -32.42 0.63
CA TYR A 292 -4.91 -32.89 2.00
C TYR A 292 -3.82 -33.97 2.08
N PHE A 293 -3.03 -33.92 3.14
CA PHE A 293 -2.19 -35.01 3.61
C PHE A 293 -2.22 -35.03 5.15
N PRO A 294 -2.21 -36.21 5.80
CA PRO A 294 -2.25 -36.30 7.26
C PRO A 294 -0.90 -35.88 7.87
N ILE A 295 -0.92 -34.83 8.70
CA ILE A 295 0.30 -34.27 9.32
C ILE A 295 0.91 -35.22 10.36
N ASP A 296 0.08 -36.01 11.05
CA ASP A 296 0.54 -36.99 12.03
C ASP A 296 1.33 -38.13 11.36
N GLU A 297 0.91 -38.56 10.16
CA GLU A 297 1.67 -39.55 9.39
C GLU A 297 2.98 -38.99 8.86
N LEU A 298 3.03 -37.69 8.53
CA LEU A 298 4.27 -37.01 8.19
C LEU A 298 5.25 -37.08 9.37
N TYR A 299 4.81 -36.70 10.57
CA TYR A 299 5.61 -36.81 11.78
C TYR A 299 6.09 -38.24 12.03
N ASN A 300 5.19 -39.23 11.92
CA ASN A 300 5.53 -40.64 12.13
C ASN A 300 6.54 -41.17 11.12
N LYS A 301 6.50 -40.73 9.85
CA LYS A 301 7.51 -41.06 8.84
C LYS A 301 8.90 -40.56 9.24
N PHE A 302 9.01 -39.31 9.67
CA PHE A 302 10.27 -38.73 10.16
C PHE A 302 10.76 -39.46 11.41
N LYS A 303 9.88 -39.67 12.39
CA LYS A 303 10.22 -40.36 13.64
C LYS A 303 10.74 -41.78 13.39
N LYS A 304 10.04 -42.55 12.56
CA LYS A 304 10.45 -43.93 12.22
C LYS A 304 11.82 -43.96 11.54
N ALA A 305 12.08 -43.07 10.59
CA ALA A 305 13.37 -43.00 9.91
C ALA A 305 14.50 -42.54 10.85
N ASN A 306 14.19 -41.66 11.80
CA ASN A 306 15.14 -41.16 12.81
C ASN A 306 15.51 -42.22 13.87
N GLU A 307 14.59 -43.13 14.18
CA GLU A 307 14.76 -44.17 15.20
C GLU A 307 15.16 -45.53 14.59
N GLU A 308 15.29 -45.63 13.26
CA GLU A 308 15.52 -46.89 12.56
C GLU A 308 16.83 -47.55 13.00
N LYS A 309 16.74 -48.85 13.35
CA LYS A 309 17.89 -49.70 13.65
C LYS A 309 17.81 -50.98 12.83
N LEU A 310 18.93 -51.34 12.23
CA LEU A 310 19.16 -52.55 11.44
C LEU A 310 19.76 -53.65 12.34
N GLU A 311 19.82 -54.87 11.82
CA GLU A 311 20.43 -56.04 12.48
C GLU A 311 19.93 -56.27 13.93
N PHE A 312 18.62 -56.36 14.11
CA PHE A 312 17.98 -56.57 15.42
C PHE A 312 18.39 -55.52 16.49
N GLY A 313 18.62 -54.28 16.07
CA GLY A 313 18.95 -53.18 16.98
C GLY A 313 20.44 -52.93 17.19
N LYS A 314 21.32 -53.69 16.53
CA LYS A 314 22.78 -53.57 16.68
C LYS A 314 23.37 -52.42 15.86
N VAL A 315 22.78 -52.10 14.71
CA VAL A 315 23.30 -51.08 13.79
C VAL A 315 22.29 -49.95 13.65
N LYS A 316 22.73 -48.71 13.81
CA LYS A 316 21.88 -47.54 13.56
C LYS A 316 21.63 -47.40 12.05
N GLY A 317 20.39 -47.12 11.66
CA GLY A 317 20.06 -46.83 10.27
C GLY A 317 20.79 -45.58 9.75
N PRO A 318 20.87 -45.40 8.42
CA PRO A 318 21.62 -44.30 7.80
C PRO A 318 21.08 -42.91 8.15
N LEU A 319 19.81 -42.81 8.52
CA LEU A 319 19.12 -41.57 8.90
C LEU A 319 18.96 -41.42 10.43
N HIS A 320 19.55 -42.32 11.22
CA HIS A 320 19.34 -42.31 12.67
C HIS A 320 19.89 -41.02 13.30
N GLY A 321 19.03 -40.24 13.96
CA GLY A 321 19.37 -38.94 14.55
C GLY A 321 19.44 -37.78 13.55
N ALA A 322 19.26 -38.02 12.24
CA ALA A 322 19.33 -36.96 11.23
C ALA A 322 18.15 -35.97 11.29
N PHE A 323 17.09 -36.31 12.05
CA PHE A 323 15.83 -35.59 12.11
C PHE A 323 15.46 -35.13 13.53
N ASP A 324 16.38 -35.16 14.49
CA ASP A 324 16.11 -34.75 15.88
C ASP A 324 15.57 -33.31 15.95
N ASP A 325 16.25 -32.36 15.30
CA ASP A 325 15.83 -30.94 15.28
C ASP A 325 14.48 -30.73 14.59
N PHE A 326 14.24 -31.42 13.45
CA PHE A 326 12.94 -31.41 12.78
C PHE A 326 11.83 -31.88 13.71
N LEU A 327 12.04 -33.00 14.42
CA LEU A 327 11.04 -33.60 15.30
C LEU A 327 10.73 -32.70 16.49
N VAL A 328 11.75 -32.11 17.11
CA VAL A 328 11.59 -31.14 18.21
C VAL A 328 10.81 -29.92 17.73
N ARG A 329 11.17 -29.36 16.58
CA ARG A 329 10.53 -28.16 16.04
C ARG A 329 9.09 -28.43 15.61
N PHE A 330 8.82 -29.59 15.00
CA PHE A 330 7.47 -30.05 14.70
C PHE A 330 6.63 -30.17 15.97
N GLN A 331 7.13 -30.84 17.01
CA GLN A 331 6.40 -31.01 18.27
C GLN A 331 6.13 -29.69 18.98
N SER A 332 7.09 -28.75 18.93
CA SER A 332 6.93 -27.41 19.48
C SER A 332 5.72 -26.69 18.84
N LEU A 333 5.60 -26.75 17.52
CA LEU A 333 4.46 -26.18 16.78
C LEU A 333 3.17 -26.96 16.99
N TYR A 334 3.24 -28.30 17.03
CA TYR A 334 2.06 -29.16 17.10
C TYR A 334 1.41 -29.19 18.49
N ASN A 335 2.19 -28.99 19.55
CA ASN A 335 1.69 -29.06 20.93
C ASN A 335 1.25 -27.71 21.49
N ASP A 336 1.65 -26.60 20.89
CA ASP A 336 1.20 -25.28 21.31
C ASP A 336 -0.18 -24.97 20.71
N GLY A 337 -1.19 -24.86 21.59
CA GLY A 337 -2.59 -24.69 21.20
C GLY A 337 -2.87 -23.40 20.40
N ARG A 338 -1.94 -22.43 20.40
CA ARG A 338 -2.05 -21.23 19.56
C ARG A 338 -2.00 -21.57 18.06
N TYR A 339 -1.40 -22.71 17.69
CA TYR A 339 -1.28 -23.18 16.31
C TYR A 339 -2.41 -24.14 15.89
N ASP A 340 -3.36 -24.49 16.78
CA ASP A 340 -4.39 -25.51 16.52
C ASP A 340 -5.24 -25.20 15.27
N PHE A 341 -5.60 -23.94 15.04
CA PHE A 341 -6.41 -23.55 13.88
C PHE A 341 -5.74 -23.86 12.53
N PHE A 342 -4.41 -23.93 12.54
CA PHE A 342 -3.56 -24.15 11.36
C PHE A 342 -3.07 -25.60 11.27
N MET A 343 -2.61 -26.18 12.39
CA MET A 343 -2.03 -27.53 12.48
C MET A 343 -3.08 -28.63 12.65
N ARG A 344 -4.25 -28.31 13.25
CA ARG A 344 -5.34 -29.24 13.54
C ARG A 344 -6.69 -28.70 13.03
N PRO A 345 -6.82 -28.43 11.72
CA PRO A 345 -8.05 -27.88 11.15
C PRO A 345 -9.23 -28.83 11.36
N ARG A 346 -10.36 -28.30 11.84
CA ARG A 346 -11.59 -29.05 12.10
C ARG A 346 -12.55 -28.97 10.92
N LYS A 347 -12.62 -27.82 10.25
CA LYS A 347 -13.49 -27.54 9.09
C LYS A 347 -12.87 -28.04 7.78
N HIS A 348 -11.55 -27.91 7.65
CA HIS A 348 -10.83 -28.15 6.40
C HIS A 348 -9.87 -29.34 6.50
N ASN A 349 -10.43 -30.50 6.83
CA ASN A 349 -9.70 -31.76 7.08
C ASN A 349 -9.69 -32.74 5.88
N SER A 350 -10.18 -32.32 4.71
CA SER A 350 -10.08 -33.09 3.47
C SER A 350 -10.05 -32.19 2.23
N SER A 351 -9.51 -32.70 1.13
CA SER A 351 -9.41 -31.97 -0.15
C SER A 351 -10.76 -31.49 -0.70
N ALA A 352 -11.85 -32.19 -0.38
CA ALA A 352 -13.21 -31.82 -0.80
C ALA A 352 -13.68 -30.48 -0.21
N THR A 353 -13.12 -30.08 0.94
CA THR A 353 -13.51 -28.84 1.63
C THR A 353 -12.90 -27.58 0.99
N LEU A 354 -11.96 -27.74 0.05
CA LEU A 354 -11.27 -26.63 -0.60
C LEU A 354 -12.23 -25.72 -1.37
N GLU A 355 -13.25 -26.29 -2.04
CA GLU A 355 -14.25 -25.48 -2.75
C GLU A 355 -14.96 -24.53 -1.78
N HIS A 356 -15.45 -25.05 -0.64
CA HIS A 356 -16.15 -24.24 0.35
C HIS A 356 -15.26 -23.13 0.91
N LEU A 357 -13.99 -23.45 1.22
CA LEU A 357 -12.99 -22.47 1.66
C LEU A 357 -12.80 -21.36 0.62
N LEU A 358 -12.53 -21.73 -0.64
CA LEU A 358 -12.27 -20.78 -1.72
C LEU A 358 -13.48 -19.89 -2.01
N ARG A 359 -14.69 -20.46 -2.01
CA ARG A 359 -15.93 -19.68 -2.17
C ARG A 359 -16.08 -18.64 -1.07
N ASN A 360 -15.86 -19.03 0.19
CA ASN A 360 -15.94 -18.10 1.31
C ASN A 360 -14.85 -17.02 1.24
N PHE A 361 -13.66 -17.41 0.83
CA PHE A 361 -12.49 -16.55 0.72
C PHE A 361 -12.66 -15.45 -0.33
N VAL A 362 -13.19 -15.78 -1.51
CA VAL A 362 -13.39 -14.83 -2.63
C VAL A 362 -14.76 -14.13 -2.64
N GLY A 363 -15.52 -14.21 -1.53
CA GLY A 363 -16.82 -13.53 -1.39
C GLY A 363 -17.99 -14.21 -2.12
N LEU A 364 -17.84 -15.47 -2.53
CA LEU A 364 -18.84 -16.31 -3.21
C LEU A 364 -19.50 -17.36 -2.29
N GLY A 365 -19.40 -17.16 -0.98
CA GLY A 365 -20.08 -17.99 0.04
C GLY A 365 -21.61 -17.85 -0.02
N GLU A 366 -22.30 -18.40 0.99
CA GLU A 366 -23.76 -18.37 1.08
C GLU A 366 -24.33 -16.95 0.92
N GLN A 367 -23.76 -16.01 1.67
CA GLN A 367 -23.96 -14.58 1.45
C GLN A 367 -22.82 -14.03 0.59
N LYS A 368 -23.18 -13.56 -0.61
CA LYS A 368 -22.23 -12.88 -1.49
C LYS A 368 -21.80 -11.55 -0.87
N SER A 369 -20.51 -11.27 -0.94
CA SER A 369 -19.89 -10.04 -0.44
C SER A 369 -18.86 -9.53 -1.44
N GLN A 370 -18.70 -8.22 -1.50
CA GLN A 370 -17.67 -7.58 -2.32
C GLN A 370 -16.30 -7.62 -1.62
N VAL A 371 -16.30 -7.64 -0.28
CA VAL A 371 -15.09 -7.59 0.54
C VAL A 371 -15.07 -8.75 1.53
N THR A 372 -13.94 -9.46 1.57
CA THR A 372 -13.58 -10.40 2.63
C THR A 372 -12.51 -9.75 3.50
N VAL A 373 -12.85 -9.31 4.70
CA VAL A 373 -11.91 -8.80 5.71
C VAL A 373 -11.49 -9.97 6.59
N VAL A 374 -10.19 -10.30 6.56
CA VAL A 374 -9.58 -11.35 7.37
C VAL A 374 -8.84 -10.69 8.53
N ASP A 375 -9.39 -10.82 9.73
CA ASP A 375 -8.81 -10.32 10.97
C ASP A 375 -7.69 -11.25 11.45
N LEU A 376 -6.47 -10.76 11.34
CA LEU A 376 -5.22 -11.40 11.76
C LEU A 376 -4.78 -10.92 13.15
N SER A 377 -5.47 -9.97 13.76
CA SER A 377 -5.14 -9.49 15.10
C SER A 377 -5.10 -10.60 16.17
N PRO A 378 -5.95 -11.66 16.11
CA PRO A 378 -5.90 -12.77 17.05
C PRO A 378 -4.83 -13.82 16.73
N VAL A 379 -4.18 -13.73 15.55
CA VAL A 379 -3.13 -14.67 15.13
C VAL A 379 -1.82 -14.35 15.86
N PRO A 380 -1.10 -15.36 16.38
CA PRO A 380 0.21 -15.16 16.99
C PRO A 380 1.18 -14.41 16.07
N VAL A 381 1.93 -13.46 16.63
CA VAL A 381 2.79 -12.53 15.87
C VAL A 381 3.81 -13.27 14.99
N ASP A 382 4.35 -14.39 15.47
CA ASP A 382 5.30 -15.24 14.77
C ASP A 382 4.71 -15.99 13.57
N LEU A 383 3.39 -16.19 13.51
CA LEU A 383 2.69 -16.82 12.39
C LEU A 383 2.08 -15.84 11.40
N ARG A 384 1.82 -14.60 11.82
CA ARG A 384 1.19 -13.59 10.94
C ARG A 384 1.86 -13.52 9.57
N PRO A 385 3.19 -13.62 9.43
CA PRO A 385 3.81 -13.64 8.11
C PRO A 385 3.41 -14.83 7.25
N VAL A 386 3.47 -16.04 7.81
CA VAL A 386 3.13 -17.28 7.10
C VAL A 386 1.67 -17.27 6.66
N VAL A 387 0.74 -16.92 7.57
CA VAL A 387 -0.69 -16.87 7.27
C VAL A 387 -1.00 -15.79 6.21
N SER A 388 -0.40 -14.60 6.33
CA SER A 388 -0.61 -13.49 5.37
C SER A 388 -0.14 -13.87 3.96
N ALA A 389 1.05 -14.46 3.82
CA ALA A 389 1.52 -14.90 2.51
C ALA A 389 0.74 -16.09 1.97
N GLN A 390 0.28 -17.01 2.82
CA GLN A 390 -0.59 -18.10 2.41
C GLN A 390 -1.91 -17.56 1.85
N ILE A 391 -2.52 -16.57 2.50
CA ILE A 391 -3.70 -15.87 1.98
C ILE A 391 -3.41 -15.21 0.63
N GLY A 392 -2.31 -14.47 0.53
CA GLY A 392 -1.93 -13.81 -0.73
C GLY A 392 -1.71 -14.80 -1.86
N ARG A 393 -1.01 -15.90 -1.59
CA ARG A 393 -0.78 -16.98 -2.55
C ARG A 393 -2.08 -17.66 -2.94
N LEU A 394 -2.98 -17.92 -2.00
CA LEU A 394 -4.29 -18.50 -2.28
C LEU A 394 -5.09 -17.62 -3.25
N ALA A 395 -5.08 -16.30 -3.06
CA ALA A 395 -5.70 -15.34 -3.98
C ALA A 395 -5.06 -15.39 -5.38
N TYR A 396 -3.72 -15.45 -5.44
CA TYR A 396 -3.00 -15.59 -6.70
C TYR A 396 -3.31 -16.90 -7.41
N GLU A 397 -3.22 -18.04 -6.72
CA GLU A 397 -3.44 -19.36 -7.29
C GLU A 397 -4.88 -19.55 -7.76
N PHE A 398 -5.87 -19.07 -6.99
CA PHE A 398 -7.27 -19.08 -7.40
C PHE A 398 -7.45 -18.44 -8.79
N ASN A 399 -6.91 -17.24 -8.99
CA ASN A 399 -7.03 -16.54 -10.25
C ASN A 399 -6.06 -17.01 -11.34
N TYR A 400 -4.91 -17.59 -10.98
CA TYR A 400 -4.01 -18.26 -11.90
C TYR A 400 -4.71 -19.43 -12.62
N TRP A 401 -5.48 -20.23 -11.87
CA TRP A 401 -6.24 -21.36 -12.39
C TRP A 401 -7.62 -21.00 -12.94
N ASN A 402 -8.13 -19.80 -12.68
CA ASN A 402 -9.42 -19.33 -13.16
C ASN A 402 -9.37 -18.95 -14.66
N PRO A 403 -10.13 -19.62 -15.55
CA PRO A 403 -10.19 -19.24 -16.96
C PRO A 403 -10.80 -17.85 -17.19
N ARG A 404 -11.67 -17.39 -16.28
CA ARG A 404 -12.37 -16.09 -16.31
C ARG A 404 -11.71 -15.05 -15.41
N ARG A 405 -10.42 -15.21 -15.09
CA ARG A 405 -9.66 -14.31 -14.19
C ARG A 405 -9.72 -12.82 -14.55
N HIS A 406 -9.89 -12.48 -15.83
CA HIS A 406 -10.03 -11.08 -16.27
C HIS A 406 -11.43 -10.51 -16.00
N GLU A 407 -12.45 -11.36 -15.89
CA GLU A 407 -13.82 -10.98 -15.52
C GLU A 407 -14.03 -11.01 -13.99
N PHE A 408 -13.08 -11.58 -13.26
CA PHE A 408 -13.10 -11.72 -11.80
C PHE A 408 -11.75 -11.28 -11.21
N PRO A 409 -11.36 -10.00 -11.36
CA PRO A 409 -10.11 -9.53 -10.78
C PRO A 409 -10.21 -9.46 -9.25
N LEU A 410 -9.11 -9.81 -8.57
CA LEU A 410 -8.99 -9.74 -7.12
C LEU A 410 -8.09 -8.57 -6.72
N LEU A 411 -8.56 -7.77 -5.76
CA LEU A 411 -7.73 -6.79 -5.06
C LEU A 411 -7.32 -7.35 -3.70
N LEU A 412 -6.03 -7.57 -3.48
CA LEU A 412 -5.48 -7.96 -2.20
C LEU A 412 -4.92 -6.74 -1.47
N VAL A 413 -5.58 -6.34 -0.38
CA VAL A 413 -5.14 -5.25 0.50
C VAL A 413 -4.29 -5.85 1.62
N CYS A 414 -3.03 -5.42 1.65
CA CYS A 414 -2.02 -5.87 2.57
C CYS A 414 -1.73 -4.76 3.59
N GLU A 415 -2.44 -4.76 4.73
CA GLU A 415 -2.12 -3.85 5.83
C GLU A 415 -0.79 -4.21 6.47
N GLU A 416 -0.04 -3.23 6.95
CA GLU A 416 1.21 -3.41 7.69
C GLU A 416 2.20 -4.37 7.02
N ALA A 417 2.31 -4.25 5.68
CA ALA A 417 2.97 -5.25 4.85
C ALA A 417 4.45 -5.48 5.19
N HIS A 418 5.13 -4.53 5.85
CA HIS A 418 6.51 -4.71 6.31
C HIS A 418 6.65 -5.84 7.33
N GLN A 419 5.59 -6.17 8.08
CA GLN A 419 5.61 -7.27 9.05
C GLN A 419 5.76 -8.65 8.39
N TYR A 420 5.39 -8.79 7.11
CA TYR A 420 5.40 -10.09 6.42
C TYR A 420 5.98 -10.10 5.01
N ILE A 421 6.38 -8.93 4.49
CA ILE A 421 7.13 -8.78 3.25
C ILE A 421 8.40 -7.95 3.51
N PRO A 422 9.27 -8.37 4.44
CA PRO A 422 10.42 -7.57 4.86
C PRO A 422 11.40 -7.32 3.70
N SER A 423 12.16 -6.22 3.80
CA SER A 423 13.28 -5.88 2.91
C SER A 423 14.40 -6.92 3.02
N ASP A 424 14.71 -7.32 4.25
CA ASP A 424 15.79 -8.24 4.56
C ASP A 424 15.41 -9.68 4.26
N ALA A 425 16.35 -10.41 3.70
CA ALA A 425 16.24 -11.84 3.47
C ALA A 425 16.62 -12.61 4.76
N ASP A 426 15.88 -12.40 5.86
CA ASP A 426 15.98 -13.32 7.00
C ASP A 426 15.63 -14.74 6.50
N THR A 427 16.40 -15.74 6.91
CA THR A 427 16.31 -17.11 6.39
C THR A 427 14.97 -17.77 6.72
N ARG A 428 14.27 -17.29 7.75
CA ARG A 428 13.04 -17.89 8.29
C ARG A 428 11.79 -17.72 7.41
N PHE A 429 11.72 -16.70 6.55
CA PHE A 429 10.49 -16.40 5.77
C PHE A 429 10.75 -16.15 4.29
N VAL A 430 11.79 -16.79 3.73
CA VAL A 430 12.18 -16.60 2.33
C VAL A 430 11.08 -17.06 1.37
N GLY A 431 10.40 -18.18 1.64
CA GLY A 431 9.28 -18.68 0.84
C GLY A 431 8.08 -17.72 0.86
N THR A 432 7.68 -17.30 2.05
CA THR A 432 6.63 -16.31 2.34
C THR A 432 6.84 -15.01 1.54
N ARG A 433 8.04 -14.43 1.63
CA ARG A 433 8.41 -13.20 0.91
C ARG A 433 8.36 -13.40 -0.61
N ARG A 434 8.92 -14.50 -1.11
CA ARG A 434 8.96 -14.83 -2.55
C ARG A 434 7.55 -14.97 -3.15
N ALA A 435 6.60 -15.52 -2.40
CA ALA A 435 5.22 -15.62 -2.85
C ALA A 435 4.65 -14.23 -3.13
N MET A 436 4.78 -13.28 -2.21
CA MET A 436 4.28 -11.92 -2.37
C MET A 436 5.02 -11.14 -3.48
N GLU A 437 6.34 -11.31 -3.59
CA GLU A 437 7.12 -10.72 -4.69
C GLU A 437 6.69 -11.24 -6.07
N ARG A 438 6.30 -12.52 -6.15
CA ARG A 438 5.76 -13.10 -7.39
C ARG A 438 4.43 -12.47 -7.76
N ILE A 439 3.55 -12.23 -6.80
CA ILE A 439 2.27 -11.54 -7.04
C ILE A 439 2.53 -10.12 -7.55
N ALA A 440 3.49 -9.40 -6.97
CA ALA A 440 3.84 -8.06 -7.44
C ALA A 440 4.39 -8.05 -8.89
N LYS A 441 5.15 -9.08 -9.29
CA LYS A 441 5.72 -9.18 -10.65
C LYS A 441 4.72 -9.68 -11.69
N GLU A 442 3.87 -10.64 -11.33
CA GLU A 442 3.07 -11.41 -12.29
C GLU A 442 1.56 -11.30 -12.07
N GLY A 443 1.11 -10.86 -10.89
CA GLY A 443 -0.30 -10.88 -10.48
C GLY A 443 -1.22 -10.16 -11.46
N ARG A 444 -0.77 -9.03 -12.02
CA ARG A 444 -1.51 -8.26 -13.03
C ARG A 444 -1.95 -9.11 -14.22
N LYS A 445 -1.08 -10.00 -14.72
CA LYS A 445 -1.38 -10.91 -15.85
C LYS A 445 -2.54 -11.85 -15.52
N TYR A 446 -2.67 -12.20 -14.25
CA TYR A 446 -3.67 -13.13 -13.76
C TYR A 446 -4.86 -12.43 -13.08
N GLY A 447 -4.99 -11.11 -13.20
CA GLY A 447 -6.10 -10.38 -12.58
C GLY A 447 -6.01 -10.32 -11.05
N VAL A 448 -4.79 -10.22 -10.50
CA VAL A 448 -4.57 -10.05 -9.06
C VAL A 448 -3.74 -8.80 -8.81
N THR A 449 -4.29 -7.87 -8.06
CA THR A 449 -3.69 -6.57 -7.79
C THR A 449 -3.41 -6.41 -6.31
N LEU A 450 -2.22 -5.91 -5.96
CA LEU A 450 -1.84 -5.57 -4.60
C LEU A 450 -2.18 -4.11 -4.27
N CYS A 451 -2.72 -3.89 -3.08
CA CYS A 451 -2.73 -2.60 -2.39
C CYS A 451 -1.93 -2.75 -1.10
N ILE A 452 -0.70 -2.24 -1.10
CA ILE A 452 0.24 -2.34 0.00
C ILE A 452 0.08 -1.14 0.91
N VAL A 453 -0.10 -1.37 2.21
CA VAL A 453 -0.15 -0.30 3.21
C VAL A 453 0.98 -0.54 4.21
N SER A 454 1.83 0.46 4.44
CA SER A 454 2.95 0.32 5.37
C SER A 454 3.36 1.65 5.99
N GLN A 455 3.81 1.59 7.25
CA GLN A 455 4.41 2.72 7.95
C GLN A 455 5.93 2.78 7.89
N ARG A 456 6.57 1.68 7.48
CA ARG A 456 8.02 1.55 7.36
C ARG A 456 8.34 1.15 5.92
N PRO A 457 8.43 2.12 4.99
CA PRO A 457 8.70 1.81 3.59
C PRO A 457 10.10 1.22 3.39
N THR A 458 11.09 1.63 4.19
CA THR A 458 12.47 1.10 4.16
C THR A 458 12.58 -0.38 4.56
N GLU A 459 11.73 -0.85 5.48
CA GLU A 459 11.68 -2.25 5.93
C GLU A 459 10.86 -3.16 5.02
N LEU A 460 10.26 -2.64 3.95
CA LEU A 460 9.41 -3.39 3.02
C LEU A 460 10.23 -3.81 1.79
N SER A 461 9.89 -4.96 1.18
CA SER A 461 10.55 -5.43 -0.04
C SER A 461 10.51 -4.37 -1.15
N GLN A 462 11.71 -3.91 -1.54
CA GLN A 462 11.91 -3.02 -2.68
C GLN A 462 11.37 -3.63 -3.98
N THR A 463 11.43 -4.96 -4.11
CA THR A 463 10.83 -5.66 -5.24
C THR A 463 9.34 -5.37 -5.33
N VAL A 464 8.60 -5.47 -4.23
CA VAL A 464 7.14 -5.23 -4.24
C VAL A 464 6.84 -3.75 -4.49
N LEU A 465 7.53 -2.84 -3.80
CA LEU A 465 7.32 -1.40 -3.98
C LEU A 465 7.64 -0.93 -5.39
N SER A 466 8.74 -1.38 -6.00
CA SER A 466 9.10 -1.01 -7.38
C SER A 466 8.10 -1.46 -8.45
N GLN A 467 7.24 -2.45 -8.15
CA GLN A 467 6.16 -2.85 -9.06
C GLN A 467 4.88 -2.01 -8.86
N CYS A 468 4.82 -1.17 -7.82
CA CYS A 468 3.71 -0.23 -7.64
C CYS A 468 3.87 0.94 -8.62
N GLY A 469 2.84 1.14 -9.45
CA GLY A 469 2.71 2.27 -10.36
C GLY A 469 1.93 3.43 -9.77
N ASN A 470 1.34 3.26 -8.58
CA ASN A 470 0.57 4.27 -7.88
C ASN A 470 0.99 4.35 -6.41
N TYR A 471 1.16 5.58 -5.92
CA TYR A 471 1.59 5.90 -4.56
C TYR A 471 0.66 6.94 -3.95
N LEU A 472 0.22 6.65 -2.72
CA LEU A 472 -0.52 7.54 -1.85
C LEU A 472 0.33 7.76 -0.60
N CYS A 473 1.18 8.78 -0.65
CA CYS A 473 2.14 9.08 0.41
C CYS A 473 1.56 10.10 1.40
N LEU A 474 1.30 9.68 2.63
CA LEU A 474 0.92 10.56 3.72
C LEU A 474 2.19 11.11 4.40
N ARG A 475 2.00 11.82 5.52
CA ARG A 475 3.11 12.39 6.28
C ARG A 475 4.16 11.34 6.65
N ILE A 476 5.42 11.64 6.34
CA ILE A 476 6.61 10.87 6.72
C ILE A 476 7.64 11.89 7.23
N SER A 477 8.02 11.79 8.51
CA SER A 477 9.00 12.68 9.15
C SER A 477 10.42 12.12 9.19
N ASN A 478 10.59 10.79 9.10
CA ASN A 478 11.92 10.17 9.07
C ASN A 478 12.62 10.50 7.73
N ALA A 479 13.90 10.89 7.78
CA ALA A 479 14.65 11.32 6.60
C ALA A 479 14.99 10.16 5.66
N ASP A 480 15.34 9.00 6.19
CA ASP A 480 15.67 7.80 5.41
C ASP A 480 14.44 7.28 4.67
N ASP A 481 13.27 7.28 5.31
CA ASP A 481 12.00 6.92 4.68
C ASP A 481 11.58 7.93 3.61
N GLN A 482 11.80 9.23 3.82
CA GLN A 482 11.53 10.26 2.81
C GLN A 482 12.40 10.08 1.58
N GLU A 483 13.71 9.88 1.78
CA GLU A 483 14.65 9.65 0.69
C GLU A 483 14.36 8.33 -0.05
N TYR A 484 13.98 7.29 0.70
CA TYR A 484 13.57 6.02 0.11
C TYR A 484 12.31 6.18 -0.75
N VAL A 485 11.27 6.86 -0.25
CA VAL A 485 10.07 7.17 -1.04
C VAL A 485 10.41 8.05 -2.24
N ARG A 486 11.27 9.07 -2.08
CA ARG A 486 11.73 9.94 -3.18
C ARG A 486 12.34 9.13 -4.33
N ARG A 487 13.08 8.05 -4.04
CA ARG A 487 13.66 7.15 -5.05
C ARG A 487 12.63 6.28 -5.77
N LEU A 488 11.49 6.01 -5.16
CA LEU A 488 10.39 5.22 -5.75
C LEU A 488 9.52 6.06 -6.69
N LEU A 489 9.40 7.36 -6.42
CA LEU A 489 8.56 8.26 -7.23
C LEU A 489 9.18 8.50 -8.62
N PRO A 490 8.35 8.71 -9.67
CA PRO A 490 8.82 9.15 -10.98
C PRO A 490 9.63 10.44 -10.89
N GLU A 491 10.59 10.65 -11.81
CA GLU A 491 11.49 11.83 -11.80
C GLU A 491 10.76 13.17 -11.62
N GLY A 492 9.65 13.38 -12.34
CA GLY A 492 8.86 14.62 -12.26
C GLY A 492 8.15 14.85 -10.92
N ALA A 493 8.09 13.84 -10.04
CA ALA A 493 7.46 13.94 -8.72
C ALA A 493 8.46 13.90 -7.56
N LYS A 494 9.77 13.73 -7.82
CA LYS A 494 10.77 13.62 -6.76
C LYS A 494 10.83 14.87 -5.88
N ASN A 495 10.76 16.06 -6.47
CA ASN A 495 10.77 17.33 -5.73
C ASN A 495 9.53 17.52 -4.84
N LEU A 496 8.45 16.79 -5.11
CA LEU A 496 7.24 16.82 -4.28
C LEU A 496 7.39 15.96 -3.02
N ALA A 497 8.34 15.01 -3.02
CA ALA A 497 8.66 14.21 -1.83
C ALA A 497 9.17 15.08 -0.66
N ASP A 498 9.77 16.25 -0.97
CA ASP A 498 10.26 17.18 0.05
C ASP A 498 9.12 17.77 0.90
N MET A 499 7.87 17.68 0.42
CA MET A 499 6.68 18.11 1.16
C MET A 499 6.17 17.07 2.15
N LEU A 500 6.63 15.81 2.10
CA LEU A 500 6.09 14.71 2.90
C LEU A 500 6.12 14.99 4.40
N ALA A 501 7.18 15.62 4.91
CA ALA A 501 7.27 15.99 6.33
C ALA A 501 6.25 17.06 6.76
N SER A 502 5.78 17.87 5.82
CA SER A 502 4.87 19.01 6.07
C SER A 502 3.39 18.70 5.89
N LEU A 503 3.05 17.52 5.34
CA LEU A 503 1.68 17.12 5.10
C LEU A 503 0.85 17.11 6.39
N ARG A 504 -0.39 17.59 6.30
CA ARG A 504 -1.33 17.53 7.43
C ARG A 504 -1.86 16.11 7.62
N ARG A 505 -2.40 15.80 8.80
CA ARG A 505 -3.12 14.54 9.02
C ARG A 505 -4.32 14.46 8.06
N GLY A 506 -4.47 13.30 7.40
CA GLY A 506 -5.52 13.11 6.39
C GLY A 506 -5.21 13.75 5.02
N GLU A 507 -4.05 14.39 4.87
CA GLU A 507 -3.54 14.85 3.58
C GLU A 507 -2.63 13.78 2.98
N VAL A 508 -2.75 13.58 1.67
CA VAL A 508 -1.96 12.60 0.92
C VAL A 508 -1.38 13.24 -0.34
N LEU A 509 -0.11 12.95 -0.64
CA LEU A 509 0.49 13.17 -1.94
C LEU A 509 0.18 11.96 -2.82
N ALA A 510 -0.68 12.15 -3.83
CA ALA A 510 -1.02 11.13 -4.81
C ALA A 510 -0.12 11.26 -6.05
N VAL A 511 0.56 10.18 -6.40
CA VAL A 511 1.50 10.10 -7.53
C VAL A 511 1.31 8.78 -8.27
N GLY A 512 1.39 8.79 -9.60
CA GLY A 512 1.29 7.59 -10.43
C GLY A 512 0.18 7.70 -11.46
N ASP A 513 -0.02 6.63 -12.23
CA ASP A 513 -0.86 6.61 -13.43
C ASP A 513 -2.35 6.89 -13.15
N ALA A 514 -2.82 6.59 -11.93
CA ALA A 514 -4.18 6.83 -11.49
C ALA A 514 -4.50 8.30 -11.28
N SER A 515 -3.48 9.11 -10.94
CA SER A 515 -3.65 10.55 -10.83
C SER A 515 -3.27 11.20 -12.14
N LEU A 516 -4.07 12.15 -12.63
CA LEU A 516 -3.72 12.87 -13.86
C LEU A 516 -2.39 13.63 -13.69
N LEU A 517 -2.18 14.21 -12.52
CA LEU A 517 -0.95 14.88 -12.12
C LEU A 517 -0.62 14.50 -10.68
N PRO A 518 0.65 14.57 -10.26
CA PRO A 518 0.99 14.58 -8.85
C PRO A 518 0.19 15.67 -8.12
N ALA A 519 -0.49 15.30 -7.04
CA ALA A 519 -1.38 16.22 -6.35
C ALA A 519 -1.46 15.95 -4.85
N ARG A 520 -1.54 17.03 -4.07
CA ARG A 520 -1.90 16.97 -2.66
C ARG A 520 -3.40 16.96 -2.50
N ILE A 521 -3.91 15.94 -1.84
CA ILE A 521 -5.33 15.66 -1.66
C ILE A 521 -5.63 15.62 -0.17
N LEU A 522 -6.59 16.43 0.27
CA LEU A 522 -7.24 16.24 1.56
C LEU A 522 -8.30 15.17 1.40
N VAL A 523 -8.08 14.02 2.04
CA VAL A 523 -8.92 12.83 1.91
C VAL A 523 -10.28 13.05 2.60
N HIS A 524 -11.35 12.56 1.99
CA HIS A 524 -12.67 12.58 2.60
C HIS A 524 -12.72 11.70 3.85
N PRO A 525 -13.37 12.15 4.93
CA PRO A 525 -13.64 11.29 6.07
C PRO A 525 -14.38 10.01 5.67
N PRO A 526 -13.89 8.82 6.04
CA PRO A 526 -14.63 7.58 5.89
C PRO A 526 -15.80 7.55 6.88
N GLU A 527 -16.94 7.04 6.40
CA GLU A 527 -18.15 6.86 7.18
C GLU A 527 -18.75 5.46 6.91
N PRO A 528 -18.73 4.54 7.89
CA PRO A 528 -18.13 4.65 9.22
C PRO A 528 -16.59 4.78 9.20
N ALA A 529 -16.01 5.37 10.24
CA ALA A 529 -14.56 5.44 10.40
C ALA A 529 -13.99 4.10 10.90
N PRO A 530 -12.73 3.76 10.57
CA PRO A 530 -12.05 2.59 11.16
C PRO A 530 -11.94 2.75 12.68
N ALA A 531 -11.93 1.62 13.40
CA ALA A 531 -11.76 1.61 14.84
C ALA A 531 -10.40 2.20 15.20
N SER A 532 -10.37 3.11 16.17
CA SER A 532 -9.12 3.67 16.68
C SER A 532 -8.48 2.67 17.63
N ASN A 533 -7.26 2.25 17.32
CA ASN A 533 -6.46 1.42 18.22
C ASN A 533 -5.77 2.21 19.34
N ASP A 534 -5.75 3.54 19.25
CA ASP A 534 -5.14 4.36 20.28
C ASP A 534 -6.05 4.40 21.52
N ALA A 535 -5.54 3.89 22.63
CA ALA A 535 -6.22 4.00 23.92
C ALA A 535 -6.43 5.49 24.24
N PRO A 536 -7.65 5.94 24.59
CA PRO A 536 -7.92 7.34 24.91
C PRO A 536 -7.43 7.67 26.33
N LEU A 537 -6.13 7.51 26.60
CA LEU A 537 -5.50 7.53 27.92
C LEU A 537 -5.94 8.72 28.77
N SER A 538 -5.93 9.93 28.23
CA SER A 538 -6.34 11.14 28.96
C SER A 538 -7.80 11.08 29.43
N LYS A 539 -8.71 10.57 28.58
CA LYS A 539 -10.12 10.39 28.96
C LYS A 539 -10.26 9.24 29.95
N SER A 540 -9.66 8.09 29.65
CA SER A 540 -9.71 6.90 30.48
C SER A 540 -9.05 7.09 31.85
N TRP A 541 -8.06 7.96 32.00
CA TRP A 541 -7.46 8.26 33.31
C TRP A 541 -8.28 9.27 34.13
N ARG A 542 -9.18 10.03 33.50
CA ARG A 542 -10.08 10.97 34.19
C ARG A 542 -11.42 10.35 34.56
N GLU A 543 -11.95 9.52 33.68
CA GLU A 543 -13.32 8.98 33.72
C GLU A 543 -13.35 7.45 33.73
N GLY A 544 -12.17 6.81 33.82
CA GLY A 544 -12.06 5.36 33.85
C GLY A 544 -12.66 4.76 35.12
N PRO A 545 -12.84 3.43 35.13
CA PRO A 545 -13.33 2.74 36.30
C PRO A 545 -12.33 2.85 37.46
N ASP A 546 -12.84 2.95 38.69
CA ASP A 546 -12.01 2.96 39.91
C ASP A 546 -11.35 1.60 40.19
N ASP A 547 -11.94 0.51 39.67
CA ASP A 547 -11.45 -0.86 39.83
C ASP A 547 -11.70 -1.69 38.56
N LEU A 548 -10.94 -2.76 38.39
CA LEU A 548 -11.07 -3.72 37.29
C LEU A 548 -11.22 -5.14 37.86
N ASP A 549 -11.95 -5.99 37.15
CA ASP A 549 -11.94 -7.43 37.44
C ASP A 549 -10.61 -8.04 36.99
N VAL A 550 -9.58 -7.85 37.82
CA VAL A 550 -8.23 -8.36 37.56
C VAL A 550 -8.24 -9.90 37.50
N ALA A 551 -9.16 -10.56 38.19
CA ALA A 551 -9.29 -12.01 38.13
C ALA A 551 -9.76 -12.48 36.74
N ASP A 552 -10.76 -11.83 36.14
CA ASP A 552 -11.16 -12.09 34.75
C ASP A 552 -10.02 -11.78 33.78
N ILE A 553 -9.30 -10.68 33.96
CA ILE A 553 -8.14 -10.32 33.11
C ILE A 553 -7.05 -11.40 33.20
N ILE A 554 -6.75 -11.90 34.40
CA ILE A 554 -5.79 -13.00 34.61
C ILE A 554 -6.28 -14.27 33.93
N ASN A 555 -7.56 -14.61 34.06
CA ASN A 555 -8.14 -15.79 33.40
C ASN A 555 -8.02 -15.68 31.88
N ARG A 556 -8.34 -14.53 31.29
CA ARG A 556 -8.14 -14.24 29.87
C ARG A 556 -6.69 -14.31 29.44
N TRP A 557 -5.78 -13.78 30.27
CA TRP A 557 -4.34 -13.84 30.02
C TRP A 557 -3.85 -15.28 30.03
N TRP A 558 -4.22 -16.09 31.02
CA TRP A 558 -3.86 -17.51 31.06
C TRP A 558 -4.44 -18.30 29.89
N SER A 559 -5.70 -18.05 29.54
CA SER A 559 -6.35 -18.74 28.42
C SER A 559 -5.95 -18.20 27.05
N GLN A 560 -5.24 -17.06 26.97
CA GLN A 560 -4.93 -16.35 25.72
C GLN A 560 -6.19 -16.05 24.88
N VAL A 561 -7.32 -15.75 25.54
CA VAL A 561 -8.59 -15.39 24.89
C VAL A 561 -8.89 -13.93 25.22
N ARG A 562 -8.98 -13.10 24.19
CA ARG A 562 -9.21 -11.65 24.32
C ARG A 562 -10.68 -11.32 24.55
#